data_AF-A0A804HJ97-F1
#
_entry.id   AF-A0A804HJ97-F1
#
_cell.length_a   1.000
_cell.length_b   1.000
_cell.length_c   1.000
_cell.angle_alpha   90.00
_cell.angle_beta   90.00
_cell.angle_gamma   90.00
#
_symmetry.space_group_name_H-M   'P 1'
#
loop_
_entity.id
_entity.type
_entity.pdbx_description
1 polymer ?
#
loop_
_entity_poly.entity_id
_entity_poly.type
_entity_poly.pdbx_seq_one_letter_code
_entity_poly.pdbx_strand_id
1 'polypeptide(L)'
;MTSSRLWFSLLLAAAFAGRATALWPWPQNFQTSDQRYVLYPNNFQFQYDVSSAAQPGCSVLDEAFQRYRDLLFGSGSWPRPYLTGKRHTLEKNVLVVSVVTPGCNQLPTLESVENYTLTINDDQCLLLSETVWGALRGLETFSQLVWKSAEGTFFINKTEIEDFPRFPHRGLLLDTSRHYLPLSSILDTLDVMAYNKLNVFHWHLVDDPSFPYESFTFPELMRKLSGSVNLKGVLCLSGVLQPCHPHLHSTGCEGGH
;
A
#
# COMPACT_ATOMS: atom_id res chain seq x y z
N MET A 1 -60.02 12.17 25.61
CA MET A 1 -59.02 11.15 25.99
C MET A 1 -58.55 10.46 24.72
N THR A 2 -57.59 11.07 24.04
CA THR A 2 -57.08 10.64 22.75
C THR A 2 -55.57 10.84 22.74
N SER A 3 -54.88 9.98 21.97
CA SER A 3 -53.47 10.01 21.63
C SER A 3 -52.52 9.18 22.51
N SER A 4 -52.24 7.97 22.03
CA SER A 4 -50.92 7.32 22.16
C SER A 4 -50.87 6.13 21.20
N ARG A 5 -50.58 6.38 19.93
CA ARG A 5 -50.23 5.35 18.93
C ARG A 5 -49.32 5.91 17.84
N LEU A 6 -48.16 6.47 18.19
CA LEU A 6 -47.16 6.90 17.19
C LEU A 6 -45.73 6.82 17.76
N TRP A 7 -45.31 5.68 18.34
CA TRP A 7 -43.93 5.48 18.79
C TRP A 7 -43.38 4.08 18.48
N PHE A 8 -43.72 3.53 17.30
CA PHE A 8 -43.15 2.26 16.83
C PHE A 8 -42.97 2.27 15.31
N SER A 9 -42.15 3.18 14.76
CA SER A 9 -41.77 3.13 13.34
C SER A 9 -40.36 3.65 13.01
N LEU A 10 -39.50 3.90 14.00
CA LEU A 10 -38.15 4.44 13.75
C LEU A 10 -37.00 3.45 13.99
N LEU A 11 -37.29 2.16 14.18
CA LEU A 11 -36.27 1.10 14.32
C LEU A 11 -36.24 0.10 13.15
N LEU A 12 -36.86 0.44 12.02
CA LEU A 12 -36.82 -0.38 10.80
C LEU A 12 -36.09 0.29 9.62
N ALA A 13 -35.25 1.29 9.91
CA ALA A 13 -34.41 1.95 8.90
C ALA A 13 -32.89 1.66 9.08
N ALA A 14 -32.54 0.67 9.89
CA ALA A 14 -31.16 0.20 10.06
C ALA A 14 -30.93 -1.23 9.53
N ALA A 15 -31.91 -1.80 8.81
CA ALA A 15 -31.80 -3.12 8.17
C ALA A 15 -31.36 -3.03 6.69
N PHE A 16 -31.17 -1.82 6.16
CA PHE A 16 -30.46 -1.58 4.90
C PHE A 16 -29.07 -1.01 5.18
N ALA A 17 -28.37 -1.55 6.18
CA ALA A 17 -26.93 -1.43 6.21
C ALA A 17 -26.42 -2.11 4.94
N GLY A 18 -26.10 -1.30 3.93
CA GLY A 18 -25.36 -1.75 2.76
C GLY A 18 -24.15 -2.54 3.24
N ARG A 19 -23.77 -3.58 2.49
CA ARG A 19 -22.59 -4.39 2.81
C ARG A 19 -21.45 -3.46 3.15
N ALA A 20 -20.89 -3.58 4.36
CA ALA A 20 -19.73 -2.81 4.75
C ALA A 20 -18.56 -3.23 3.85
N THR A 21 -18.33 -2.48 2.78
CA THR A 21 -17.17 -2.60 1.90
C THR A 21 -16.01 -1.90 2.59
N ALA A 22 -14.90 -2.61 2.82
CA ALA A 22 -13.74 -2.10 3.54
C ALA A 22 -12.80 -1.22 2.69
N LEU A 23 -13.29 -0.67 1.58
CA LEU A 23 -12.47 0.11 0.64
C LEU A 23 -12.16 1.50 1.21
N TRP A 24 -10.88 1.82 1.27
CA TRP A 24 -10.40 3.15 1.65
C TRP A 24 -9.06 3.49 0.95
N PRO A 25 -8.93 4.65 0.29
CA PRO A 25 -10.01 5.58 -0.10
C PRO A 25 -11.05 4.94 -1.04
N TRP A 26 -12.24 5.54 -1.11
CA TRP A 26 -13.29 5.09 -2.03
C TRP A 26 -12.89 5.35 -3.50
N PRO A 27 -12.94 4.35 -4.40
CA PRO A 27 -12.62 4.53 -5.81
C PRO A 27 -13.59 5.45 -6.56
N GLN A 28 -13.16 6.04 -7.68
CA GLN A 28 -14.04 6.88 -8.52
C GLN A 28 -15.26 6.11 -9.05
N ASN A 29 -15.05 4.89 -9.56
CA ASN A 29 -16.09 4.00 -10.04
C ASN A 29 -15.91 2.60 -9.43
N PHE A 30 -16.99 2.05 -8.88
CA PHE A 30 -16.99 0.75 -8.22
C PHE A 30 -18.30 0.02 -8.52
N GLN A 31 -18.20 -1.14 -9.15
CA GLN A 31 -19.31 -2.04 -9.40
C GLN A 31 -18.96 -3.43 -8.88
N THR A 32 -19.85 -4.03 -8.10
CA THR A 32 -19.62 -5.36 -7.52
C THR A 32 -20.88 -6.21 -7.55
N SER A 33 -20.69 -7.52 -7.55
CA SER A 33 -21.75 -8.53 -7.56
C SER A 33 -21.63 -9.50 -6.38
N ASP A 34 -22.69 -10.25 -6.14
CA ASP A 34 -22.77 -11.31 -5.13
C ASP A 34 -21.96 -12.56 -5.52
N GLN A 35 -21.61 -12.66 -6.80
CA GLN A 35 -20.75 -13.71 -7.30
C GLN A 35 -19.36 -13.57 -6.70
N ARG A 36 -18.85 -14.66 -6.12
CA ARG A 36 -17.55 -14.71 -5.45
C ARG A 36 -16.67 -15.81 -6.00
N TYR A 37 -15.37 -15.57 -5.96
CA TYR A 37 -14.31 -16.48 -6.36
C TYR A 37 -13.49 -16.89 -5.15
N VAL A 38 -12.97 -18.11 -5.16
CA VAL A 38 -12.05 -18.60 -4.12
C VAL A 38 -10.62 -18.26 -4.51
N LEU A 39 -9.83 -17.84 -3.53
CA LEU A 39 -8.38 -17.68 -3.65
C LEU A 39 -7.68 -18.74 -2.80
N TYR A 40 -6.77 -19.51 -3.41
CA TYR A 40 -5.94 -20.47 -2.68
C TYR A 40 -4.55 -19.90 -2.43
N PRO A 41 -4.17 -19.58 -1.18
CA PRO A 41 -2.88 -18.96 -0.86
C PRO A 41 -1.66 -19.68 -1.47
N ASN A 42 -1.66 -21.02 -1.41
CA ASN A 42 -0.55 -21.84 -1.89
C ASN A 42 -0.32 -21.75 -3.41
N ASN A 43 -1.38 -21.43 -4.17
CA ASN A 43 -1.34 -21.39 -5.64
C ASN A 43 -1.52 -19.96 -6.17
N PHE A 44 -1.82 -18.99 -5.30
CA PHE A 44 -2.04 -17.62 -5.71
C PHE A 44 -0.73 -17.01 -6.22
N GLN A 45 -0.76 -16.25 -7.31
CA GLN A 45 0.40 -15.56 -7.85
C GLN A 45 0.00 -14.25 -8.53
N PHE A 46 0.87 -13.25 -8.40
CA PHE A 46 0.85 -12.09 -9.28
C PHE A 46 1.66 -12.42 -10.53
N GLN A 47 1.16 -12.04 -11.70
CA GLN A 47 1.83 -12.28 -12.98
C GLN A 47 1.83 -11.01 -13.81
N TYR A 48 2.92 -10.79 -14.54
CA TYR A 48 2.95 -9.77 -15.58
C TYR A 48 2.13 -10.24 -16.79
N ASP A 49 1.36 -9.33 -17.36
CA ASP A 49 0.77 -9.56 -18.67
C ASP A 49 1.87 -9.66 -19.75
N VAL A 50 1.65 -10.51 -20.75
CA VAL A 50 2.60 -10.73 -21.85
C VAL A 50 2.85 -9.47 -22.69
N SER A 51 1.88 -8.55 -22.73
CA SER A 51 1.97 -7.29 -23.46
C SER A 51 2.33 -6.09 -22.57
N SER A 52 2.54 -6.32 -21.27
CA SER A 52 2.92 -5.27 -20.32
C SER A 52 4.29 -4.69 -20.66
N ALA A 53 4.42 -3.36 -20.58
CA ALA A 53 5.68 -2.65 -20.70
C ALA A 53 6.62 -2.91 -19.50
N ALA A 54 6.06 -3.26 -18.33
CA ALA A 54 6.81 -3.76 -17.18
C ALA A 54 6.84 -5.30 -17.22
N GLN A 55 8.01 -5.87 -16.92
CA GLN A 55 8.31 -7.30 -16.96
C GLN A 55 9.15 -7.70 -15.73
N PRO A 56 9.36 -9.00 -15.45
CA PRO A 56 10.24 -9.44 -14.37
C PRO A 56 11.62 -8.76 -14.43
N GLY A 57 12.11 -8.28 -13.27
CA GLY A 57 13.27 -7.39 -13.16
C GLY A 57 12.89 -5.93 -12.90
N CYS A 58 11.59 -5.62 -12.91
CA CYS A 58 11.04 -4.37 -12.42
C CYS A 58 10.99 -4.38 -10.89
N SER A 59 12.05 -3.90 -10.23
CA SER A 59 12.19 -3.96 -8.77
C SER A 59 10.98 -3.41 -8.01
N VAL A 60 10.38 -2.31 -8.49
CA VAL A 60 9.20 -1.70 -7.87
C VAL A 60 8.01 -2.66 -7.83
N LEU A 61 7.73 -3.38 -8.92
CA LEU A 61 6.58 -4.28 -9.00
C LEU A 61 6.89 -5.66 -8.43
N ASP A 62 8.12 -6.15 -8.61
CA ASP A 62 8.56 -7.44 -8.04
C ASP A 62 8.48 -7.41 -6.51
N GLU A 63 8.99 -6.35 -5.88
CA GLU A 63 8.89 -6.15 -4.43
C GLU A 63 7.43 -5.90 -3.98
N ALA A 64 6.64 -5.18 -4.78
CA ALA A 64 5.24 -4.97 -4.48
C ALA A 64 4.44 -6.28 -4.50
N PHE A 65 4.69 -7.17 -5.47
CA PHE A 65 4.05 -8.47 -5.55
C PHE A 65 4.37 -9.34 -4.32
N GLN A 66 5.62 -9.33 -3.88
CA GLN A 66 6.02 -10.02 -2.66
C GLN A 66 5.31 -9.42 -1.43
N ARG A 67 5.38 -8.10 -1.26
CA ARG A 67 4.73 -7.39 -0.15
C ARG A 67 3.23 -7.67 -0.09
N TYR A 68 2.49 -7.54 -1.19
CA TYR A 68 1.04 -7.76 -1.20
C TYR A 68 0.67 -9.22 -1.03
N ARG A 69 1.53 -10.15 -1.48
CA ARG A 69 1.33 -11.57 -1.17
C ARG A 69 1.40 -11.82 0.33
N ASP A 70 2.38 -11.23 0.99
CA ASP A 70 2.57 -11.35 2.44
C ASP A 70 1.46 -10.61 3.22
N LEU A 71 0.96 -9.48 2.73
CA LEU A 71 -0.20 -8.79 3.33
C LEU A 71 -1.49 -9.61 3.23
N LEU A 72 -1.73 -10.24 2.08
CA LEU A 72 -2.94 -11.02 1.83
C LEU A 72 -2.95 -12.34 2.60
N PHE A 73 -1.81 -13.04 2.61
CA PHE A 73 -1.74 -14.43 3.06
C PHE A 73 -0.69 -14.68 4.13
N GLY A 74 0.02 -13.67 4.64
CA GLY A 74 1.06 -13.85 5.65
C GLY A 74 2.11 -14.91 5.31
N SER A 75 2.92 -15.26 6.31
CA SER A 75 3.96 -16.29 6.25
C SER A 75 3.56 -17.63 6.88
N GLY A 76 2.25 -17.82 7.13
CA GLY A 76 1.72 -19.01 7.81
C GLY A 76 1.48 -20.22 6.90
N SER A 77 1.40 -21.41 7.50
CA SER A 77 0.94 -22.62 6.81
C SER A 77 -0.59 -22.63 6.77
N TRP A 78 -1.16 -22.70 5.57
CA TRP A 78 -2.60 -22.58 5.34
C TRP A 78 -3.26 -23.96 5.26
N PRO A 79 -4.22 -24.30 6.14
CA PRO A 79 -4.98 -25.52 6.02
C PRO A 79 -5.72 -25.54 4.68
N ARG A 80 -5.82 -26.71 4.03
CA ARG A 80 -6.69 -26.85 2.87
C ARG A 80 -8.13 -26.55 3.32
N PRO A 81 -8.84 -25.60 2.68
CA PRO A 81 -10.19 -25.28 3.07
C PRO A 81 -11.08 -26.52 2.90
N TYR A 82 -11.87 -26.82 3.94
CA TYR A 82 -12.80 -27.93 3.93
C TYR A 82 -14.05 -27.49 3.16
N LEU A 83 -14.03 -27.63 1.84
CA LEU A 83 -15.18 -27.30 0.98
C LEU A 83 -16.29 -28.34 1.20
N THR A 84 -17.23 -28.01 2.09
CA THR A 84 -18.47 -28.78 2.26
C THR A 84 -19.39 -28.51 1.07
N GLY A 85 -19.29 -29.35 0.04
CA GLY A 85 -20.28 -29.45 -1.02
C GLY A 85 -19.74 -29.22 -2.42
N LYS A 86 -20.18 -30.10 -3.34
CA LYS A 86 -19.92 -30.05 -4.79
C LYS A 86 -20.62 -28.86 -5.46
N ARG A 87 -20.22 -27.64 -5.14
CA ARG A 87 -20.45 -26.49 -6.03
C ARG A 87 -19.16 -26.22 -6.77
N HIS A 88 -19.22 -26.08 -8.09
CA HIS A 88 -18.13 -25.53 -8.89
C HIS A 88 -17.84 -24.11 -8.36
N THR A 89 -16.93 -23.99 -7.40
CA THR A 89 -16.41 -22.71 -6.97
C THR A 89 -15.39 -22.28 -8.00
N LEU A 90 -15.70 -21.21 -8.72
CA LEU A 90 -14.76 -20.58 -9.65
C LEU A 90 -13.60 -20.01 -8.82
N GLU A 91 -12.37 -20.30 -9.26
CA GLU A 91 -11.14 -19.86 -8.60
C GLU A 91 -10.46 -18.73 -9.37
N LYS A 92 -9.75 -17.85 -8.65
CA LYS A 92 -8.98 -16.75 -9.25
C LYS A 92 -7.59 -16.66 -8.65
N ASN A 93 -6.79 -17.71 -8.83
CA ASN A 93 -5.46 -17.80 -8.23
C ASN A 93 -4.38 -16.97 -8.96
N VAL A 94 -4.72 -16.20 -9.98
CA VAL A 94 -3.76 -15.34 -10.67
C VAL A 94 -4.35 -13.95 -10.78
N LEU A 95 -3.62 -12.94 -10.29
CA LEU A 95 -3.86 -11.55 -10.68
C LEU A 95 -2.84 -11.19 -11.76
N VAL A 96 -3.31 -10.95 -12.97
CA VAL A 96 -2.48 -10.46 -14.07
C VAL A 96 -2.36 -8.94 -13.95
N VAL A 97 -1.16 -8.41 -14.07
CA VAL A 97 -0.85 -6.98 -13.98
C VAL A 97 -0.26 -6.52 -15.29
N SER A 98 -0.90 -5.51 -15.90
CA SER A 98 -0.47 -4.90 -17.16
C SER A 98 -0.21 -3.42 -16.98
N VAL A 99 0.99 -2.98 -17.36
CA VAL A 99 1.39 -1.57 -17.37
C VAL A 99 1.59 -1.13 -18.81
N VAL A 100 0.95 -0.03 -19.22
CA VAL A 100 0.99 0.43 -20.62
C VAL A 100 2.33 1.10 -20.97
N THR A 101 2.88 1.92 -20.07
CA THR A 101 4.08 2.72 -20.35
C THR A 101 5.31 2.20 -19.58
N PRO A 102 6.51 2.17 -20.20
CA PRO A 102 7.72 1.78 -19.52
C PRO A 102 8.15 2.88 -18.55
N GLY A 103 8.54 2.51 -17.32
CA GLY A 103 8.94 3.51 -16.32
C GLY A 103 9.39 2.96 -14.97
N CYS A 104 9.70 1.67 -14.87
CA CYS A 104 9.94 1.03 -13.57
C CYS A 104 11.13 1.60 -12.79
N ASN A 105 12.14 2.13 -13.48
CA ASN A 105 13.37 2.66 -12.87
C ASN A 105 13.33 4.18 -12.62
N GLN A 106 12.15 4.81 -12.74
CA GLN A 106 12.01 6.25 -12.58
C GLN A 106 11.49 6.58 -11.17
N LEU A 107 11.84 7.77 -10.68
CA LEU A 107 11.22 8.31 -9.48
C LEU A 107 9.86 8.94 -9.83
N PRO A 108 8.88 8.92 -8.92
CA PRO A 108 7.60 9.57 -9.16
C PRO A 108 7.76 11.09 -9.24
N THR A 109 6.95 11.71 -10.09
CA THR A 109 6.84 13.16 -10.30
C THR A 109 5.41 13.63 -10.06
N LEU A 110 5.16 14.95 -10.10
CA LEU A 110 3.81 15.49 -9.95
C LEU A 110 2.87 15.06 -11.11
N GLU A 111 3.44 14.77 -12.27
CA GLU A 111 2.76 14.34 -13.50
C GLU A 111 2.64 12.81 -13.60
N SER A 112 3.16 12.07 -12.61
CA SER A 112 3.06 10.62 -12.59
C SER A 112 1.60 10.17 -12.58
N VAL A 113 1.23 9.39 -13.59
CA VAL A 113 -0.15 8.94 -13.77
C VAL A 113 -0.42 7.75 -12.86
N GLU A 114 -1.36 7.92 -11.92
CA GLU A 114 -1.73 6.92 -10.91
C GLU A 114 -3.09 6.26 -11.20
N ASN A 115 -3.55 6.26 -12.45
CA ASN A 115 -4.81 5.63 -12.85
C ASN A 115 -4.69 4.10 -12.89
N TYR A 116 -5.79 3.41 -12.62
CA TYR A 116 -5.87 1.97 -12.85
C TYR A 116 -7.30 1.50 -13.05
N THR A 117 -7.43 0.35 -13.70
CA THR A 117 -8.67 -0.43 -13.77
C THR A 117 -8.43 -1.82 -13.21
N LEU A 118 -9.30 -2.28 -12.32
CA LEU A 118 -9.27 -3.61 -11.75
C LEU A 118 -10.53 -4.37 -12.17
N THR A 119 -10.35 -5.46 -12.90
CA THR A 119 -11.43 -6.30 -13.43
C THR A 119 -11.32 -7.71 -12.88
N ILE A 120 -12.32 -8.12 -12.12
CA ILE A 120 -12.45 -9.47 -11.55
C ILE A 120 -13.78 -10.03 -12.06
N ASN A 121 -13.74 -10.91 -13.06
CA ASN A 121 -14.91 -11.54 -13.64
C ASN A 121 -14.63 -13.02 -13.97
N ASP A 122 -15.51 -13.68 -14.73
CA ASP A 122 -15.40 -15.10 -15.01
C ASP A 122 -14.19 -15.44 -15.89
N ASP A 123 -13.84 -14.53 -16.80
CA ASP A 123 -12.77 -14.72 -17.78
C ASP A 123 -11.40 -14.33 -17.21
N GLN A 124 -11.31 -13.21 -16.47
CA GLN A 124 -10.04 -12.63 -16.05
C GLN A 124 -10.04 -12.06 -14.63
N CYS A 125 -8.84 -11.93 -14.07
CA CYS A 125 -8.51 -11.16 -12.88
C CYS A 125 -7.32 -10.28 -13.28
N LEU A 126 -7.62 -9.05 -13.69
CA LEU A 126 -6.69 -8.16 -14.39
C LEU A 126 -6.63 -6.81 -13.70
N LEU A 127 -5.41 -6.36 -13.40
CA LEU A 127 -5.09 -4.99 -13.04
C LEU A 127 -4.36 -4.33 -14.20
N LEU A 128 -4.99 -3.35 -14.83
CA LEU A 128 -4.41 -2.54 -15.90
C LEU A 128 -4.15 -1.12 -15.39
N SER A 129 -3.02 -0.54 -15.76
CA SER A 129 -2.65 0.82 -15.37
C SER A 129 -1.76 1.47 -16.43
N GLU A 130 -1.75 2.80 -16.49
CA GLU A 130 -0.90 3.50 -17.46
C GLU A 130 0.58 3.43 -17.10
N THR A 131 0.90 3.58 -15.82
CA THR A 131 2.28 3.52 -15.28
C THR A 131 2.35 2.57 -14.09
N VAL A 132 3.57 2.23 -13.67
CA VAL A 132 3.81 1.42 -12.46
C VAL A 132 3.18 2.01 -11.20
N TRP A 133 2.99 3.33 -11.13
CA TRP A 133 2.39 4.00 -9.98
C TRP A 133 0.91 3.66 -9.83
N GLY A 134 0.18 3.59 -10.94
CA GLY A 134 -1.21 3.14 -10.98
C GLY A 134 -1.35 1.68 -10.53
N ALA A 135 -0.44 0.81 -10.98
CA ALA A 135 -0.41 -0.58 -10.54
C ALA A 135 -0.25 -0.70 -9.01
N LEU A 136 0.64 0.09 -8.39
CA LEU A 136 0.79 0.09 -6.92
C LEU A 136 -0.51 0.47 -6.19
N ARG A 137 -1.29 1.44 -6.73
CA ARG A 137 -2.60 1.82 -6.17
C ARG A 137 -3.65 0.74 -6.35
N GLY A 138 -3.64 0.08 -7.51
CA GLY A 138 -4.55 -1.01 -7.80
C GLY A 138 -4.27 -2.27 -6.97
N LEU A 139 -3.00 -2.56 -6.67
CA LEU A 139 -2.63 -3.66 -5.76
C LEU A 139 -3.13 -3.41 -4.33
N GLU A 140 -3.05 -2.17 -3.84
CA GLU A 140 -3.64 -1.79 -2.55
C GLU A 140 -5.14 -2.04 -2.55
N THR A 141 -5.85 -1.55 -3.56
CA THR A 141 -7.30 -1.76 -3.67
C THR A 141 -7.66 -3.24 -3.81
N PHE A 142 -6.90 -4.02 -4.58
CA PHE A 142 -7.07 -5.47 -4.66
C PHE A 142 -6.95 -6.13 -3.28
N SER A 143 -5.95 -5.71 -2.49
CA SER A 143 -5.74 -6.25 -1.14
C SER A 143 -6.95 -6.05 -0.22
N GLN A 144 -7.63 -4.90 -0.35
CA GLN A 144 -8.82 -4.55 0.44
C GLN A 144 -10.09 -5.29 -0.01
N LEU A 145 -10.12 -5.81 -1.23
CA LEU A 145 -11.24 -6.61 -1.75
C LEU A 145 -11.20 -8.06 -1.29
N VAL A 146 -10.03 -8.57 -0.94
CA VAL A 146 -9.86 -9.94 -0.44
C VAL A 146 -10.33 -10.00 1.01
N TRP A 147 -11.19 -10.96 1.30
CA TRP A 147 -11.68 -11.18 2.65
C TRP A 147 -11.62 -12.67 3.01
N LYS A 148 -11.51 -12.94 4.31
CA LYS A 148 -11.39 -14.31 4.85
C LYS A 148 -12.68 -14.69 5.57
N SER A 149 -13.23 -15.86 5.23
CA SER A 149 -14.40 -16.40 5.94
C SER A 149 -14.04 -16.92 7.33
N ALA A 150 -15.05 -17.21 8.16
CA ALA A 150 -14.85 -17.77 9.49
C ALA A 150 -14.12 -19.13 9.46
N GLU A 151 -14.31 -19.90 8.39
CA GLU A 151 -13.65 -21.19 8.12
C GLU A 151 -12.23 -21.03 7.58
N GLY A 152 -11.77 -19.79 7.37
CA GLY A 152 -10.43 -19.47 6.91
C GLY A 152 -10.22 -19.54 5.40
N THR A 153 -11.30 -19.60 4.61
CA THR A 153 -11.21 -19.56 3.14
C THR A 153 -11.15 -18.12 2.66
N PHE A 154 -10.25 -17.81 1.72
CA PHE A 154 -10.15 -16.49 1.12
C PHE A 154 -11.08 -16.35 -0.08
N PHE A 155 -11.80 -15.24 -0.13
CA PHE A 155 -12.77 -14.93 -1.17
C PHE A 155 -12.52 -13.53 -1.74
N ILE A 156 -12.96 -13.35 -2.98
CA ILE A 156 -13.05 -12.06 -3.64
C ILE A 156 -14.33 -12.01 -4.49
N ASN A 157 -14.99 -10.86 -4.55
CA ASN A 157 -16.22 -10.71 -5.32
C ASN A 157 -15.95 -10.30 -6.77
N LYS A 158 -16.84 -10.69 -7.70
CA LYS A 158 -16.88 -10.15 -9.06
C LYS A 158 -17.02 -8.63 -8.98
N THR A 159 -16.02 -7.92 -9.47
CA THR A 159 -15.84 -6.51 -9.21
C THR A 159 -15.16 -5.83 -10.40
N GLU A 160 -15.65 -4.66 -10.75
CA GLU A 160 -15.06 -3.76 -11.73
C GLU A 160 -14.80 -2.41 -11.05
N ILE A 161 -13.56 -1.95 -11.12
CA ILE A 161 -13.11 -0.66 -10.58
C ILE A 161 -12.37 0.10 -11.66
N GLU A 162 -12.67 1.38 -11.75
CA GLU A 162 -11.85 2.37 -12.44
C GLU A 162 -11.56 3.47 -11.43
N ASP A 163 -10.29 3.78 -11.23
CA ASP A 163 -9.87 4.74 -10.22
C ASP A 163 -8.69 5.59 -10.68
N PHE A 164 -8.69 6.81 -10.17
CA PHE A 164 -7.62 7.79 -10.35
C PHE A 164 -7.74 8.84 -9.23
N PRO A 165 -6.60 9.44 -8.80
CA PRO A 165 -6.65 10.44 -7.76
C PRO A 165 -7.26 11.75 -8.27
N ARG A 166 -8.11 12.38 -7.46
CA ARG A 166 -8.63 13.73 -7.73
C ARG A 166 -7.51 14.79 -7.75
N PHE A 167 -6.48 14.61 -6.92
CA PHE A 167 -5.37 15.55 -6.79
C PHE A 167 -4.03 14.80 -6.86
N PRO A 168 -3.06 15.31 -7.65
CA PRO A 168 -1.77 14.65 -7.82
C PRO A 168 -0.87 14.80 -6.59
N HIS A 169 -1.05 15.82 -5.75
CA HIS A 169 -0.23 16.02 -4.55
C HIS A 169 -1.02 15.64 -3.28
N ARG A 170 -0.65 14.52 -2.63
CA ARG A 170 -1.30 14.01 -1.41
C ARG A 170 -0.22 13.74 -0.37
N GLY A 171 0.02 14.77 0.45
CA GLY A 171 1.20 14.84 1.31
C GLY A 171 0.95 14.53 2.78
N LEU A 172 1.96 13.97 3.44
CA LEU A 172 2.11 13.93 4.89
C LEU A 172 3.38 14.69 5.26
N LEU A 173 3.29 15.65 6.18
CA LEU A 173 4.45 16.33 6.76
C LEU A 173 4.89 15.61 8.03
N LEU A 174 6.15 15.18 8.08
CA LEU A 174 6.77 14.60 9.27
C LEU A 174 7.93 15.47 9.74
N ASP A 175 7.86 15.91 10.99
CA ASP A 175 8.89 16.71 11.63
C ASP A 175 9.76 15.84 12.54
N THR A 176 11.02 15.71 12.17
CA THR A 176 12.02 14.94 12.94
C THR A 176 13.03 15.83 13.65
N SER A 177 12.87 17.15 13.59
CA SER A 177 13.76 18.09 14.29
C SER A 177 13.27 18.36 15.71
N ARG A 178 11.96 18.59 15.90
CA ARG A 178 11.41 18.89 17.23
C ARG A 178 11.50 17.68 18.16
N HIS A 179 11.31 16.48 17.59
CA HIS A 179 11.55 15.21 18.27
C HIS A 179 12.15 14.22 17.27
N TYR A 180 13.20 13.51 17.69
CA TYR A 180 13.77 12.44 16.87
C TYR A 180 12.77 11.29 16.72
N LEU A 181 12.63 10.79 15.49
CA LEU A 181 11.90 9.57 15.17
C LEU A 181 12.86 8.51 14.64
N PRO A 182 12.86 7.29 15.21
CA PRO A 182 13.63 6.19 14.67
C PRO A 182 13.28 5.91 13.22
N LEU A 183 14.27 5.50 12.42
CA LEU A 183 14.07 5.17 11.01
C LEU A 183 12.95 4.14 10.82
N SER A 184 12.85 3.12 11.68
CA SER A 184 11.76 2.13 11.60
C SER A 184 10.38 2.78 11.65
N SER A 185 10.16 3.77 12.53
CA SER A 185 8.89 4.49 12.63
C SER A 185 8.60 5.34 11.39
N ILE A 186 9.65 5.88 10.74
CA ILE A 186 9.51 6.60 9.47
C ILE A 186 9.11 5.64 8.35
N LEU A 187 9.75 4.47 8.27
CA LEU A 187 9.41 3.43 7.30
C LEU A 187 7.98 2.91 7.51
N ASP A 188 7.57 2.64 8.75
CA ASP A 188 6.20 2.27 9.10
C ASP A 188 5.19 3.35 8.64
N THR A 189 5.58 4.62 8.77
CA THR A 189 4.76 5.75 8.30
C THR A 189 4.61 5.73 6.78
N LEU A 190 5.68 5.42 6.02
CA LEU A 190 5.61 5.27 4.56
C LEU A 190 4.71 4.11 4.14
N ASP A 191 4.70 3.00 4.89
CA ASP A 191 3.76 1.90 4.65
C ASP A 191 2.30 2.33 4.86
N VAL A 192 2.03 3.05 5.95
CA VAL A 192 0.68 3.58 6.23
C VAL A 192 0.26 4.61 5.18
N MET A 193 1.20 5.42 4.68
CA MET A 193 0.94 6.33 3.56
C MET A 193 0.55 5.56 2.29
N ALA A 194 1.22 4.45 1.99
CA ALA A 194 0.91 3.60 0.85
C ALA A 194 -0.51 3.01 0.94
N TYR A 195 -0.91 2.49 2.11
CA TYR A 195 -2.26 1.97 2.36
C TYR A 195 -3.35 3.04 2.13
N ASN A 196 -3.03 4.30 2.46
CA ASN A 196 -3.93 5.43 2.28
C ASN A 196 -3.79 6.13 0.92
N LYS A 197 -3.00 5.57 -0.01
CA LYS A 197 -2.70 6.14 -1.33
C LYS A 197 -2.12 7.57 -1.28
N LEU A 198 -1.44 7.94 -0.18
CA LEU A 198 -0.62 9.15 -0.12
C LEU A 198 0.67 8.96 -0.94
N ASN A 199 1.20 10.03 -1.51
CA ASN A 199 2.31 9.94 -2.47
C ASN A 199 3.43 10.96 -2.26
N VAL A 200 3.26 11.92 -1.34
CA VAL A 200 4.32 12.88 -0.99
C VAL A 200 4.66 12.78 0.49
N PHE A 201 5.91 12.46 0.78
CA PHE A 201 6.45 12.52 2.13
C PHE A 201 7.22 13.82 2.30
N HIS A 202 6.58 14.83 2.90
CA HIS A 202 7.22 16.10 3.20
C HIS A 202 8.01 15.95 4.50
N TRP A 203 9.30 15.71 4.35
CA TRP A 203 10.17 15.52 5.49
C TRP A 203 10.74 16.85 6.00
N HIS A 204 10.18 17.35 7.10
CA HIS A 204 10.70 18.50 7.83
C HIS A 204 11.87 18.04 8.72
N LEU A 205 13.05 17.96 8.12
CA LEU A 205 14.21 17.27 8.70
C LEU A 205 14.94 18.08 9.78
N VAL A 206 14.97 19.41 9.66
CA VAL A 206 15.77 20.32 10.50
C VAL A 206 14.94 21.53 10.94
N ASP A 207 15.25 22.06 12.12
CA ASP A 207 14.59 23.22 12.73
C ASP A 207 15.42 23.74 13.93
N ASP A 208 14.95 24.78 14.61
CA ASP A 208 15.68 25.42 15.72
C ASP A 208 16.11 24.43 16.84
N PRO A 209 15.30 23.43 17.24
CA PRO A 209 15.67 22.52 18.33
C PRO A 209 16.78 21.52 17.99
N SER A 210 16.87 21.07 16.73
CA SER A 210 17.89 20.08 16.35
C SER A 210 18.19 19.99 14.84
N PHE A 211 19.41 19.56 14.53
CA PHE A 211 19.90 19.27 13.18
C PHE A 211 20.31 17.78 13.02
N PRO A 212 19.37 16.85 12.83
CA PRO A 212 19.65 15.39 12.78
C PRO A 212 20.28 14.91 11.47
N TYR A 213 20.33 15.77 10.45
CA TYR A 213 20.87 15.46 9.13
C TYR A 213 22.41 15.52 9.11
N GLU A 214 23.07 14.46 8.68
CA GLU A 214 24.51 14.48 8.45
C GLU A 214 24.85 14.97 7.04
N SER A 215 25.34 16.21 6.95
CA SER A 215 25.85 16.78 5.70
C SER A 215 27.29 16.36 5.45
N PHE A 216 27.57 15.78 4.28
CA PHE A 216 28.93 15.42 3.86
C PHE A 216 29.87 16.63 3.77
N THR A 217 29.36 17.77 3.29
CA THR A 217 30.16 18.99 3.11
C THR A 217 30.28 19.80 4.40
N PHE A 218 29.29 19.71 5.28
CA PHE A 218 29.27 20.42 6.57
C PHE A 218 28.95 19.50 7.76
N PRO A 219 29.84 18.54 8.11
CA PRO A 219 29.60 17.61 9.23
C PRO A 219 29.42 18.31 10.59
N GLU A 220 29.97 19.52 10.72
CA GLU A 220 29.89 20.36 11.91
C GLU A 220 28.48 20.81 12.28
N LEU A 221 27.57 20.90 11.30
CA LEU A 221 26.19 21.32 11.56
C LEU A 221 25.50 20.32 12.48
N MET A 222 25.52 19.04 12.13
CA MET A 222 24.99 17.98 12.97
C MET A 222 25.73 17.92 14.31
N ARG A 223 27.06 17.92 14.30
CA ARG A 223 27.88 17.76 15.50
C ARG A 223 27.67 18.86 16.56
N LYS A 224 27.36 20.09 16.13
CA LYS A 224 27.18 21.24 17.03
C LYS A 224 25.72 21.58 17.31
N LEU A 225 24.81 21.28 16.38
CA LEU A 225 23.40 21.69 16.43
C LEU A 225 22.44 20.53 16.72
N SER A 226 22.94 19.29 16.87
CA SER A 226 22.17 18.20 17.49
C SER A 226 22.14 18.38 19.01
N GLY A 227 21.47 19.43 19.49
CA GLY A 227 21.35 19.67 20.93
C GLY A 227 20.72 18.47 21.63
N SER A 228 21.38 17.87 22.62
CA SER A 228 20.94 16.77 23.51
C SER A 228 20.22 15.55 22.89
N VAL A 229 20.04 15.48 21.57
CA VAL A 229 19.59 14.30 20.84
C VAL A 229 20.79 13.36 20.81
N ASN A 230 20.66 12.27 21.55
CA ASN A 230 21.66 11.21 21.63
C ASN A 230 22.17 10.89 20.20
N LEU A 231 23.49 10.80 20.01
CA LEU A 231 24.19 10.50 18.74
C LEU A 231 23.77 9.18 18.04
N LYS A 232 22.73 8.52 18.56
CA LYS A 232 22.05 7.36 17.98
C LYS A 232 20.94 7.75 16.99
N GLY A 233 20.60 9.04 16.90
CA GLY A 233 19.53 9.56 16.04
C GLY A 233 20.00 10.29 14.79
N VAL A 234 21.07 9.81 14.16
CA VAL A 234 21.64 10.44 12.96
C VAL A 234 21.06 9.79 11.71
N LEU A 235 20.60 10.63 10.78
CA LEU A 235 20.08 10.21 9.48
C LEU A 235 21.13 10.53 8.40
N CYS A 236 21.68 9.48 7.82
CA CYS A 236 22.60 9.56 6.70
C CYS A 236 21.81 9.44 5.40
N LEU A 237 21.94 10.42 4.50
CA LEU A 237 21.40 10.34 3.14
C LEU A 237 22.53 9.90 2.18
N SER A 238 23.05 8.68 2.38
CA SER A 238 24.03 8.06 1.47
C SER A 238 23.33 7.11 0.48
N GLY A 239 22.37 7.64 -0.30
CA GLY A 239 21.59 6.86 -1.28
C GLY A 239 20.57 5.89 -0.68
N VAL A 240 20.74 5.47 0.58
CA VAL A 240 19.78 4.68 1.36
C VAL A 240 19.60 5.34 2.72
N LEU A 241 18.36 5.42 3.17
CA LEU A 241 18.01 5.84 4.52
C LEU A 241 18.57 4.83 5.53
N GLN A 242 19.61 5.20 6.26
CA GLN A 242 20.24 4.33 7.26
C GLN A 242 20.55 5.08 8.56
N PRO A 243 20.51 4.39 9.72
CA PRO A 243 21.04 4.94 10.97
C PRO A 243 22.57 5.01 10.86
N CYS A 244 23.18 6.16 11.14
CA CYS A 244 24.64 6.27 11.10
C CYS A 244 25.26 5.59 12.34
N HIS A 245 26.31 4.78 12.15
CA HIS A 245 27.03 4.15 13.25
C HIS A 245 28.07 5.13 13.85
N PRO A 246 28.05 5.38 15.18
CA PRO A 246 28.90 6.40 15.84
C PRO A 246 30.38 6.02 15.98
N HIS A 247 30.87 4.99 15.28
CA HIS A 247 32.25 4.50 15.39
C HIS A 247 32.90 4.27 14.02
N LEU A 248 32.97 5.29 13.17
CA LEU A 248 34.03 5.38 12.16
C LEU A 248 34.64 6.78 12.19
N HIS A 249 35.67 6.92 13.03
CA HIS A 249 36.70 7.90 12.75
C HIS A 249 37.24 7.61 11.35
N SER A 250 37.09 8.58 10.43
CA SER A 250 37.77 8.72 9.13
C SER A 250 37.18 8.12 7.85
N THR A 251 36.02 7.46 7.85
CA THR A 251 35.33 7.11 6.59
C THR A 251 33.84 7.36 6.73
N GLY A 252 33.35 8.28 5.90
CA GLY A 252 31.92 8.59 5.78
C GLY A 252 31.10 7.36 5.42
N CYS A 253 29.79 7.51 5.59
CA CYS A 253 28.74 6.54 5.25
C CYS A 253 29.18 5.61 4.11
N GLU A 254 29.36 4.32 4.40
CA GLU A 254 29.73 3.35 3.38
C GLU A 254 28.62 3.29 2.32
N GLY A 255 28.92 3.81 1.13
CA GLY A 255 28.11 3.59 -0.06
C GLY A 255 28.22 2.12 -0.46
N GLY A 256 27.13 1.38 -0.29
CA GLY A 256 26.97 0.07 -0.89
C GLY A 256 26.80 0.23 -2.41
N HIS A 257 27.69 -0.42 -3.16
CA HIS A 257 27.57 -0.66 -4.60
C HIS A 257 26.37 -1.56 -4.92
#